data_AF-A0A182SLK6-F1
#
_entry.id   AF-A0A182SLK6-F1
#
_cell.length_a   1.000
_cell.length_b   1.000
_cell.length_c   1.000
_cell.angle_alpha   90.00
_cell.angle_beta   90.00
_cell.angle_gamma   90.00
#
_symmetry.space_group_name_H-M   'P 1'
#
loop_
_entity.id
_entity.type
_entity.pdbx_description
1 polymer ?
#
loop_
_entity_poly.entity_id
_entity_poly.type
_entity_poly.pdbx_seq_one_letter_code
_entity_poly.pdbx_strand_id
1 'polypeptide(L)'
;MSRILRTYDAVTAARVRKAYTLDVALEKVGLTADEVELLETHAEWRKSARLRVIQNQTVEQLQALKLPPTQGAVNTVCTAVFENCKRMFEDAELYGEDGSVPLAKMHSALFRGLAAMGCVQTFFEQLIVICEQDSVQTAHQRRWAAYWAQRIAAGFQLLKEFKKHCSTLPPEQVSRCGQAARVNLAQSWYAQRLKCATNHQLMLGLYVDCPWHLKLPRAYVMARLMAMNEYTKDIVPILLTLQEPPLSDEDQQKVKQLTQTYYAGSNVISGDPSSMKHIPTEAEKATNGHHDNNREETKIYTAEDLKDAIANIRNKRKSTEEATPPPKRAKQYGPWTEADITLDWGKYPLGTYHT
;
A
#
# COMPACT_ATOMS: atom_id res chain seq x y z
N MET A 1 -7.00 -9.24 21.82
CA MET A 1 -6.70 -9.11 20.38
C MET A 1 -7.44 -10.14 19.54
N SER A 2 -7.24 -11.46 19.73
CA SER A 2 -7.94 -12.51 18.96
C SER A 2 -9.46 -12.31 18.90
N ARG A 3 -10.13 -12.11 20.04
CA ARG A 3 -11.58 -11.81 20.09
C ARG A 3 -11.98 -10.61 19.23
N ILE A 4 -11.24 -9.50 19.34
CA ILE A 4 -11.50 -8.26 18.56
C ILE A 4 -11.40 -8.53 17.06
N LEU A 5 -10.36 -9.27 16.63
CA LEU A 5 -10.11 -9.58 15.23
C LEU A 5 -11.12 -10.59 14.66
N ARG A 6 -11.51 -11.62 15.43
CA ARG A 6 -12.57 -12.56 15.04
C ARG A 6 -13.92 -11.86 14.89
N THR A 7 -14.29 -11.00 15.83
CA THR A 7 -15.51 -10.18 15.73
C THR A 7 -15.43 -9.26 14.52
N TYR A 8 -14.30 -8.58 14.31
CA TYR A 8 -14.09 -7.73 13.14
C TYR A 8 -14.30 -8.52 11.84
N ASP A 9 -13.64 -9.67 11.69
CA ASP A 9 -13.70 -10.53 10.50
C ASP A 9 -15.14 -10.97 10.20
N ALA A 10 -15.84 -11.50 11.19
CA ALA A 10 -17.23 -11.95 11.06
C ALA A 10 -18.15 -10.81 10.63
N VAL A 11 -18.05 -9.63 11.26
CA VAL A 11 -18.84 -8.44 10.90
C VAL A 11 -18.54 -7.99 9.47
N THR A 12 -17.26 -7.87 9.10
CA THR A 12 -16.89 -7.39 7.76
C THR A 12 -17.32 -8.36 6.68
N ALA A 13 -17.14 -9.66 6.90
CA ALA A 13 -17.52 -10.68 5.94
C ALA A 13 -19.05 -10.73 5.74
N ALA A 14 -19.83 -10.57 6.81
CA ALA A 14 -21.28 -10.40 6.72
C ALA A 14 -21.66 -9.18 5.86
N ARG A 15 -20.98 -8.05 6.08
CA ARG A 15 -21.22 -6.82 5.30
C ARG A 15 -20.83 -6.96 3.83
N VAL A 16 -19.73 -7.66 3.53
CA VAL A 16 -19.31 -8.00 2.16
C VAL A 16 -20.42 -8.79 1.44
N ARG A 17 -21.03 -9.74 2.14
CA ARG A 17 -22.17 -10.54 1.66
C ARG A 17 -23.53 -9.83 1.77
N LYS A 18 -23.53 -8.50 1.89
CA LYS A 18 -24.72 -7.63 1.91
C LYS A 18 -25.67 -7.89 3.10
N ALA A 19 -25.20 -8.53 4.17
CA ALA A 19 -25.90 -8.59 5.45
C ALA A 19 -25.50 -7.36 6.29
N TYR A 20 -26.45 -6.45 6.53
CA TYR A 20 -26.16 -5.17 7.21
C TYR A 20 -26.64 -5.11 8.66
N THR A 21 -27.47 -6.07 9.07
CA THR A 21 -28.00 -6.23 10.43
C THR A 21 -27.62 -7.60 10.97
N LEU A 22 -27.66 -7.74 12.29
CA LEU A 22 -27.35 -8.99 13.00
C LEU A 22 -28.22 -10.15 12.49
N ASP A 23 -29.54 -10.01 12.50
CA ASP A 23 -30.49 -11.06 12.10
C ASP A 23 -30.19 -11.61 10.69
N VAL A 24 -29.93 -10.72 9.74
CA VAL A 24 -29.61 -11.10 8.35
C VAL A 24 -28.25 -11.81 8.27
N ALA A 25 -27.29 -11.44 9.12
CA ALA A 25 -26.00 -12.11 9.17
C ALA A 25 -26.12 -13.53 9.73
N LEU A 26 -26.91 -13.72 10.78
CA LEU A 26 -27.15 -15.03 11.40
C LEU A 26 -27.78 -16.01 10.41
N GLU A 27 -28.74 -15.53 9.60
CA GLU A 27 -29.43 -16.38 8.62
C GLU A 27 -28.61 -16.69 7.36
N LYS A 28 -27.82 -15.73 6.85
CA LYS A 28 -27.32 -15.78 5.46
C LYS A 28 -25.82 -15.95 5.30
N VAL A 29 -25.03 -15.79 6.36
CA VAL A 29 -23.57 -15.68 6.24
C VAL A 29 -22.85 -16.97 6.64
N GLY A 30 -23.54 -17.92 7.28
CA GLY A 30 -22.92 -19.17 7.76
C GLY A 30 -21.89 -18.90 8.85
N LEU A 31 -22.27 -18.10 9.86
CA LEU A 31 -21.42 -17.82 11.01
C LEU A 31 -21.34 -19.07 11.91
N THR A 32 -20.17 -19.30 12.51
CA THR A 32 -20.00 -20.34 13.53
C THR A 32 -20.71 -19.95 14.83
N ALA A 33 -21.04 -20.93 15.69
CA ALA A 33 -21.70 -20.67 16.97
C ALA A 33 -20.94 -19.63 17.81
N ASP A 34 -19.61 -19.76 17.91
CA ASP A 34 -18.76 -18.78 18.58
C ASP A 34 -18.90 -17.37 18.01
N GLU A 35 -19.00 -17.23 16.68
CA GLU A 35 -19.08 -15.92 16.04
C GLU A 35 -20.45 -15.28 16.24
N VAL A 36 -21.51 -16.09 16.21
CA VAL A 36 -22.86 -15.66 16.58
C VAL A 36 -22.85 -15.08 17.99
N GLU A 37 -22.33 -15.82 18.97
CA GLU A 37 -22.23 -15.36 20.36
C GLU A 37 -21.41 -14.06 20.48
N LEU A 38 -20.30 -13.96 19.74
CA LEU A 38 -19.49 -12.74 19.70
C LEU A 38 -20.25 -11.53 19.16
N LEU A 39 -21.01 -11.70 18.08
CA LEU A 39 -21.79 -10.62 17.49
C LEU A 39 -22.96 -10.20 18.38
N GLU A 40 -23.68 -11.17 18.95
CA GLU A 40 -24.78 -10.93 19.88
C GLU A 40 -24.31 -10.18 21.13
N THR A 41 -23.22 -10.63 21.75
CA THR A 41 -22.61 -9.95 22.91
C THR A 41 -22.28 -8.50 22.59
N HIS A 42 -21.70 -8.24 21.40
CA HIS A 42 -21.35 -6.89 20.98
C HIS A 42 -22.59 -6.03 20.69
N ALA A 43 -23.61 -6.61 20.06
CA ALA A 43 -24.86 -5.92 19.75
C ALA A 43 -25.61 -5.52 21.04
N GLU A 44 -25.63 -6.40 22.03
CA GLU A 44 -26.26 -6.17 23.33
C GLU A 44 -25.52 -5.11 24.14
N TRP A 45 -24.20 -5.27 24.31
CA TRP A 45 -23.36 -4.32 25.06
C TRP A 45 -23.47 -2.88 24.52
N ARG A 46 -23.68 -2.73 23.20
CA ARG A 46 -23.72 -1.42 22.51
C ARG A 46 -25.10 -0.99 22.08
N LYS A 47 -26.13 -1.78 22.41
CA LYS A 47 -27.54 -1.51 22.07
C LYS A 47 -27.75 -1.23 20.58
N SER A 48 -27.06 -1.97 19.70
CA SER A 48 -27.17 -1.79 18.25
C SER A 48 -26.95 -3.08 17.48
N ALA A 49 -27.96 -3.49 16.71
CA ALA A 49 -27.88 -4.61 15.77
C ALA A 49 -27.26 -4.24 14.40
N ARG A 50 -26.79 -3.00 14.22
CA ARG A 50 -26.22 -2.53 12.94
C ARG A 50 -24.76 -2.94 12.83
N LEU A 51 -24.44 -3.78 11.84
CA LEU A 51 -23.07 -4.31 11.66
C LEU A 51 -22.02 -3.23 11.41
N ARG A 52 -22.39 -2.13 10.74
CA ARG A 52 -21.49 -0.98 10.56
C ARG A 52 -21.05 -0.38 11.89
N VAL A 53 -21.94 -0.32 12.88
CA VAL A 53 -21.65 0.22 14.21
C VAL A 53 -20.68 -0.73 14.93
N ILE A 54 -20.97 -2.03 14.90
CA ILE A 54 -20.11 -3.05 15.52
C ILE A 54 -18.71 -3.04 14.90
N GLN A 55 -18.59 -2.93 13.57
CA GLN A 55 -17.30 -2.84 12.89
C GLN A 55 -16.47 -1.63 13.32
N ASN A 56 -17.09 -0.44 13.37
CA ASN A 56 -16.37 0.76 13.77
C ASN A 56 -15.84 0.61 15.21
N GLN A 57 -16.65 0.02 16.08
CA GLN A 57 -16.28 -0.23 17.47
C GLN A 57 -15.18 -1.27 17.63
N THR A 58 -15.15 -2.34 16.85
CA THR A 58 -14.05 -3.32 16.91
C THR A 58 -12.74 -2.70 16.44
N VAL A 59 -12.77 -1.81 15.45
CA VAL A 59 -11.58 -1.04 15.04
C VAL A 59 -11.14 -0.07 16.15
N GLU A 60 -12.06 0.63 16.81
CA GLU A 60 -11.74 1.49 17.96
C GLU A 60 -11.10 0.69 19.11
N GLN A 61 -11.63 -0.50 19.41
CA GLN A 61 -11.05 -1.40 20.41
C GLN A 61 -9.63 -1.85 20.03
N LEU A 62 -9.38 -2.14 18.74
CA LEU A 62 -8.05 -2.48 18.26
C LEU A 62 -7.08 -1.30 18.43
N GLN A 63 -7.52 -0.08 18.12
CA GLN A 63 -6.71 1.14 18.25
C GLN A 63 -6.45 1.53 19.71
N ALA A 64 -7.32 1.12 20.63
CA ALA A 64 -7.14 1.33 22.07
C ALA A 64 -6.15 0.35 22.71
N LEU A 65 -5.67 -0.67 21.98
CA LEU A 65 -4.65 -1.58 22.49
C LEU A 65 -3.31 -0.86 22.65
N LYS A 66 -2.50 -1.32 23.61
CA LYS A 66 -1.13 -0.84 23.79
C LYS A 66 -0.32 -1.08 22.51
N LEU A 67 0.41 -0.06 22.07
CA LEU A 67 1.30 -0.17 20.92
C LEU A 67 2.34 -1.28 21.14
N PRO A 68 2.63 -2.10 20.12
CA PRO A 68 3.60 -3.16 20.24
C PRO A 68 5.00 -2.57 20.50
N PRO A 69 5.67 -2.91 21.63
CA PRO A 69 6.94 -2.28 22.01
C PRO A 69 8.15 -2.85 21.27
N THR A 70 8.01 -4.01 20.63
CA THR A 70 9.12 -4.74 19.98
C THR A 70 8.69 -5.31 18.64
N GLN A 71 9.66 -5.62 17.76
CA GLN A 71 9.38 -6.31 16.50
C GLN A 71 8.72 -7.67 16.72
N GLY A 72 9.06 -8.38 17.80
CA GLY A 72 8.38 -9.62 18.17
C GLY A 72 6.89 -9.42 18.44
N ALA A 73 6.53 -8.35 19.17
CA ALA A 73 5.14 -8.00 19.39
C ALA A 73 4.41 -7.57 18.11
N VAL A 74 5.09 -6.83 17.20
CA VAL A 74 4.55 -6.51 15.87
C VAL A 74 4.25 -7.79 15.09
N ASN A 75 5.18 -8.74 15.06
CA ASN A 75 4.99 -10.02 14.40
C ASN A 75 3.78 -10.77 14.99
N THR A 76 3.62 -10.80 16.32
CA THR A 76 2.44 -11.40 16.97
C THR A 76 1.13 -10.75 16.54
N VAL A 77 1.10 -9.42 16.37
CA VAL A 77 -0.09 -8.72 15.85
C VAL A 77 -0.37 -9.15 14.41
N CYS A 78 0.65 -9.20 13.54
CA CYS A 78 0.50 -9.65 12.15
C CYS A 78 0.00 -11.10 12.07
N THR A 79 0.60 -12.01 12.84
CA THR A 79 0.15 -13.41 12.94
C THR A 79 -1.29 -13.49 13.41
N ALA A 80 -1.68 -12.70 14.41
CA ALA A 80 -3.06 -12.68 14.88
C ALA A 80 -4.04 -12.19 13.80
N VAL A 81 -3.65 -11.24 12.94
CA VAL A 81 -4.47 -10.85 11.78
C VAL A 81 -4.63 -12.04 10.83
N PHE A 82 -3.56 -12.75 10.49
CA PHE A 82 -3.65 -13.94 9.64
C PHE A 82 -4.55 -15.04 10.23
N GLU A 83 -4.42 -15.31 11.53
CA GLU A 83 -5.17 -16.39 12.19
C GLU A 83 -6.64 -16.06 12.44
N ASN A 84 -6.96 -14.79 12.70
CA ASN A 84 -8.29 -14.38 13.17
C ASN A 84 -9.10 -13.59 12.14
N CYS A 85 -8.49 -13.15 11.03
CA CYS A 85 -9.19 -12.48 9.92
C CYS A 85 -9.24 -13.35 8.65
N LYS A 86 -9.59 -14.63 8.80
CA LYS A 86 -9.57 -15.61 7.71
C LYS A 86 -10.47 -15.20 6.55
N ARG A 87 -11.69 -14.72 6.84
CA ARG A 87 -12.64 -14.34 5.79
C ARG A 87 -12.18 -13.11 5.03
N MET A 88 -11.46 -12.17 5.64
CA MET A 88 -10.83 -11.06 4.91
C MET A 88 -9.93 -11.55 3.76
N PHE A 89 -9.24 -12.68 3.94
CA PHE A 89 -8.38 -13.28 2.92
C PHE A 89 -9.19 -14.09 1.91
N GLU A 90 -10.13 -14.92 2.37
CA GLU A 90 -11.02 -15.70 1.50
C GLU A 90 -11.88 -14.78 0.60
N ASP A 91 -12.45 -13.71 1.17
CA ASP A 91 -13.27 -12.73 0.46
C ASP A 91 -12.44 -11.93 -0.55
N ALA A 92 -11.13 -11.78 -0.34
CA ALA A 92 -10.24 -11.17 -1.33
C ALA A 92 -10.02 -12.07 -2.54
N GLU A 93 -9.97 -13.40 -2.34
CA GLU A 93 -9.92 -14.35 -3.46
C GLU A 93 -11.25 -14.43 -4.20
N LEU A 94 -12.38 -14.40 -3.49
CA LEU A 94 -13.72 -14.55 -4.07
C LEU A 94 -14.24 -13.27 -4.74
N TYR A 95 -14.01 -12.11 -4.11
CA TYR A 95 -14.62 -10.83 -4.50
C TYR A 95 -13.59 -9.75 -4.86
N GLY A 96 -12.29 -10.07 -4.89
CA GLY A 96 -11.24 -9.08 -5.14
C GLY A 96 -11.35 -8.38 -6.49
N GLU A 97 -11.86 -9.09 -7.50
CA GLU A 97 -12.11 -8.59 -8.85
C GLU A 97 -13.54 -8.06 -9.05
N ASP A 98 -14.44 -8.28 -8.09
CA ASP A 98 -15.83 -7.81 -8.18
C ASP A 98 -15.91 -6.31 -7.91
N GLY A 99 -16.10 -5.53 -9.00
CA GLY A 99 -16.29 -4.09 -8.98
C GLY A 99 -17.49 -3.61 -8.15
N SER A 100 -18.43 -4.49 -7.81
CA SER A 100 -19.59 -4.16 -6.98
C SER A 100 -19.30 -4.29 -5.47
N VAL A 101 -18.23 -4.99 -5.08
CA VAL A 101 -17.88 -5.26 -3.68
C VAL A 101 -16.78 -4.29 -3.22
N PRO A 102 -17.07 -3.36 -2.28
CA PRO A 102 -16.11 -2.33 -1.87
C PRO A 102 -15.13 -2.84 -0.80
N LEU A 103 -14.46 -3.98 -1.04
CA LEU A 103 -13.68 -4.71 -0.04
C LEU A 103 -12.59 -3.84 0.62
N ALA A 104 -11.73 -3.20 -0.17
CA ALA A 104 -10.69 -2.30 0.34
C ALA A 104 -11.26 -1.13 1.17
N LYS A 105 -12.38 -0.54 0.74
CA LYS A 105 -13.06 0.51 1.52
C LYS A 105 -13.57 -0.02 2.86
N MET A 106 -14.12 -1.23 2.90
CA MET A 106 -14.55 -1.86 4.16
C MET A 106 -13.38 -2.08 5.11
N HIS A 107 -12.20 -2.46 4.59
CA HIS A 107 -11.03 -2.75 5.40
C HIS A 107 -10.12 -1.54 5.69
N SER A 108 -10.36 -0.39 5.07
CA SER A 108 -9.53 0.82 5.26
C SER A 108 -9.38 1.23 6.73
N ALA A 109 -10.42 1.07 7.56
CA ALA A 109 -10.33 1.42 8.98
C ALA A 109 -9.41 0.47 9.77
N LEU A 110 -9.41 -0.83 9.47
CA LEU A 110 -8.49 -1.80 10.05
C LEU A 110 -7.05 -1.46 9.67
N PHE A 111 -6.78 -1.24 8.38
CA PHE A 111 -5.43 -0.93 7.90
C PHE A 111 -4.91 0.40 8.45
N ARG A 112 -5.77 1.39 8.68
CA ARG A 112 -5.39 2.60 9.44
C ARG A 112 -5.02 2.29 10.89
N GLY A 113 -5.78 1.41 11.56
CA GLY A 113 -5.45 0.94 12.90
C GLY A 113 -4.09 0.21 12.94
N LEU A 114 -3.85 -0.70 12.00
CA LEU A 114 -2.57 -1.39 11.88
C LEU A 114 -1.43 -0.41 11.55
N ALA A 115 -1.68 0.62 10.74
CA ALA A 115 -0.69 1.65 10.43
C ALA A 115 -0.34 2.41 11.71
N ALA A 116 -1.37 2.76 12.50
CA ALA A 116 -1.21 3.42 13.79
C ALA A 116 -0.40 2.60 14.80
N MET A 117 -0.51 1.28 14.73
CA MET A 117 0.28 0.36 15.55
C MET A 117 1.69 0.11 15.03
N GLY A 118 2.05 0.63 13.85
CA GLY A 118 3.35 0.37 13.21
C GLY A 118 3.45 -1.02 12.56
N CYS A 119 2.34 -1.72 12.34
CA CYS A 119 2.34 -3.12 11.89
C CYS A 119 2.23 -3.31 10.37
N VAL A 120 1.82 -2.28 9.61
CA VAL A 120 1.51 -2.47 8.18
C VAL A 120 2.73 -2.81 7.33
N GLN A 121 3.91 -2.25 7.63
CA GLN A 121 5.16 -2.61 6.93
C GLN A 121 5.45 -4.10 7.06
N THR A 122 5.51 -4.61 8.30
CA THR A 122 5.78 -6.02 8.57
C THR A 122 4.70 -6.93 7.98
N PHE A 123 3.43 -6.54 8.08
CA PHE A 123 2.33 -7.29 7.47
C PHE A 123 2.47 -7.34 5.94
N PHE A 124 2.80 -6.22 5.30
CA PHE A 124 3.06 -6.14 3.86
C PHE A 124 4.23 -7.04 3.44
N GLU A 125 5.35 -7.02 4.18
CA GLU A 125 6.50 -7.88 3.91
C GLU A 125 6.14 -9.37 4.03
N GLN A 126 5.32 -9.75 5.00
CA GLN A 126 4.83 -11.13 5.14
C GLN A 126 3.93 -11.53 3.97
N LEU A 127 3.07 -10.65 3.46
CA LEU A 127 2.28 -10.90 2.25
C LEU A 127 3.17 -11.10 1.02
N ILE A 128 4.21 -10.27 0.85
CA ILE A 128 5.17 -10.42 -0.25
C ILE A 128 5.89 -11.77 -0.18
N VAL A 129 6.31 -12.20 1.02
CA VAL A 129 6.90 -13.52 1.20
C VAL A 129 5.95 -14.62 0.76
N ILE A 130 4.65 -14.53 1.08
CA ILE A 130 3.64 -15.50 0.63
C ILE A 130 3.56 -15.48 -0.91
N CYS A 131 3.50 -14.31 -1.55
CA CYS A 131 3.47 -14.19 -3.01
C CYS A 131 4.69 -14.81 -3.71
N GLU A 132 5.87 -14.76 -3.08
CA GLU A 132 7.13 -15.27 -3.63
C GLU A 132 7.35 -16.77 -3.39
N GLN A 133 6.54 -17.42 -2.55
CA GLN A 133 6.66 -18.86 -2.31
C GLN A 133 6.31 -19.68 -3.57
N ASP A 134 7.08 -20.74 -3.82
CA ASP A 134 6.89 -21.63 -4.97
C ASP A 134 6.22 -22.97 -4.62
N SER A 135 5.49 -23.02 -3.50
CA SER A 135 4.79 -24.22 -3.07
C SER A 135 3.42 -24.34 -3.72
N VAL A 136 3.13 -25.50 -4.32
CA VAL A 136 1.80 -25.81 -4.89
C VAL A 136 0.71 -25.76 -3.81
N GLN A 137 1.03 -26.08 -2.56
CA GLN A 137 0.08 -26.09 -1.45
C GLN A 137 -0.39 -24.68 -1.04
N THR A 138 0.39 -23.64 -1.35
CA THR A 138 0.08 -22.25 -0.97
C THR A 138 -0.48 -21.44 -2.15
N ALA A 139 -0.85 -22.07 -3.27
CA ALA A 139 -1.32 -21.37 -4.47
C ALA A 139 -2.51 -20.43 -4.22
N HIS A 140 -3.52 -20.88 -3.47
CA HIS A 140 -4.66 -20.03 -3.06
C HIS A 140 -4.20 -18.84 -2.18
N GLN A 141 -3.20 -19.06 -1.33
CA GLN A 141 -2.64 -18.02 -0.45
C GLN A 141 -1.96 -16.90 -1.24
N ARG A 142 -1.30 -17.24 -2.34
CA ARG A 142 -0.64 -16.26 -3.20
C ARG A 142 -1.61 -15.26 -3.81
N ARG A 143 -2.83 -15.69 -4.15
CA ARG A 143 -3.85 -14.82 -4.77
C ARG A 143 -4.36 -13.77 -3.81
N TRP A 144 -4.84 -14.17 -2.63
CA TRP A 144 -5.29 -13.18 -1.66
C TRP A 144 -4.12 -12.35 -1.10
N ALA A 145 -2.91 -12.92 -1.02
CA ALA A 145 -1.73 -12.18 -0.59
C ALA A 145 -1.36 -11.09 -1.59
N ALA A 146 -1.38 -11.42 -2.89
CA ALA A 146 -1.15 -10.48 -3.97
C ALA A 146 -2.17 -9.34 -3.94
N TYR A 147 -3.45 -9.68 -3.77
CA TYR A 147 -4.52 -8.69 -3.64
C TYR A 147 -4.21 -7.71 -2.50
N TRP A 148 -4.00 -8.19 -1.28
CA TRP A 148 -3.80 -7.31 -0.13
C TRP A 148 -2.48 -6.53 -0.22
N ALA A 149 -1.40 -7.16 -0.70
CA ALA A 149 -0.12 -6.49 -0.89
C ALA A 149 -0.23 -5.36 -1.93
N GLN A 150 -0.93 -5.59 -3.04
CA GLN A 150 -1.22 -4.57 -4.04
C GLN A 150 -2.05 -3.42 -3.45
N ARG A 151 -3.12 -3.72 -2.70
CA ARG A 151 -3.96 -2.70 -2.07
C ARG A 151 -3.18 -1.86 -1.05
N ILE A 152 -2.29 -2.48 -0.28
CA ILE A 152 -1.44 -1.77 0.69
C ILE A 152 -0.44 -0.87 -0.05
N ALA A 153 0.28 -1.40 -1.05
CA ALA A 153 1.24 -0.61 -1.82
C ALA A 153 0.57 0.59 -2.51
N ALA A 154 -0.55 0.38 -3.19
CA ALA A 154 -1.34 1.44 -3.81
C ALA A 154 -1.87 2.44 -2.76
N GLY A 155 -2.30 1.95 -1.59
CA GLY A 155 -2.75 2.78 -0.47
C GLY A 155 -1.64 3.73 0.03
N PHE A 156 -0.39 3.28 0.08
CA PHE A 156 0.75 4.13 0.46
C PHE A 156 1.14 5.11 -0.63
N GLN A 157 1.06 4.71 -1.90
CA GLN A 157 1.25 5.62 -3.03
C GLN A 157 0.25 6.78 -2.98
N LEU A 158 -1.03 6.46 -2.78
CA LEU A 158 -2.09 7.45 -2.62
C LEU A 158 -1.89 8.30 -1.37
N LEU A 159 -1.41 7.72 -0.26
CA LEU A 159 -1.11 8.48 0.95
C LEU A 159 0.02 9.50 0.72
N LYS A 160 1.07 9.13 -0.01
CA LYS A 160 2.17 10.04 -0.40
C LYS A 160 1.64 11.22 -1.22
N GLU A 161 0.79 10.95 -2.22
CA GLU A 161 0.14 11.98 -3.02
C GLU A 161 -0.82 12.86 -2.20
N PHE A 162 -1.61 12.27 -1.31
CA PHE A 162 -2.52 12.99 -0.43
C PHE A 162 -1.77 13.95 0.49
N LYS A 163 -0.67 13.49 1.12
CA LYS A 163 0.18 14.34 1.95
C LYS A 163 0.77 15.51 1.16
N LYS A 164 1.23 15.27 -0.07
CA LYS A 164 1.72 16.32 -0.98
C LYS A 164 0.63 17.33 -1.34
N HIS A 165 -0.61 16.88 -1.53
CA HIS A 165 -1.74 17.78 -1.74
C HIS A 165 -2.06 18.59 -0.47
N CYS A 166 -2.08 17.95 0.70
CA CYS A 166 -2.32 18.65 1.96
C CYS A 166 -1.25 19.71 2.26
N SER A 167 0.01 19.50 1.85
CA SER A 167 1.06 20.53 2.02
C SER A 167 0.87 21.78 1.16
N THR A 168 0.01 21.73 0.12
CA THR A 168 -0.33 22.93 -0.68
C THR A 168 -1.54 23.70 -0.13
N LEU A 169 -2.22 23.15 0.88
CA LEU A 169 -3.42 23.75 1.47
C LEU A 169 -3.07 24.60 2.70
N PRO A 170 -3.88 25.62 3.03
CA PRO A 170 -3.74 26.36 4.27
C PRO A 170 -3.86 25.45 5.52
N PRO A 171 -3.15 25.75 6.63
CA PRO A 171 -3.19 24.96 7.85
C PRO A 171 -4.61 24.76 8.42
N GLU A 172 -5.50 25.72 8.24
CA GLU A 172 -6.88 25.68 8.72
C GLU A 172 -7.76 24.73 7.89
N GLN A 173 -7.27 24.26 6.73
CA GLN A 173 -8.00 23.35 5.85
C GLN A 173 -7.65 21.88 6.10
N VAL A 174 -6.50 21.61 6.71
CA VAL A 174 -5.98 20.26 6.96
C VAL A 174 -6.20 19.80 8.41
N SER A 175 -6.23 18.49 8.62
CA SER A 175 -6.24 17.90 9.97
C SER A 175 -4.88 17.30 10.30
N ARG A 176 -4.40 17.56 11.50
CA ARG A 176 -3.19 16.95 12.05
C ARG A 176 -3.50 15.71 12.90
N CYS A 177 -2.54 14.82 13.00
CA CYS A 177 -2.64 13.60 13.78
C CYS A 177 -2.87 13.97 15.26
N GLY A 178 -3.87 13.34 15.88
CA GLY A 178 -4.33 13.70 17.23
C GLY A 178 -5.45 14.75 17.27
N GLN A 179 -5.80 15.37 16.14
CA GLN A 179 -7.01 16.19 16.01
C GLN A 179 -8.18 15.35 15.46
N ALA A 180 -9.40 15.88 15.60
CA ALA A 180 -10.55 15.31 14.91
C ALA A 180 -10.33 15.36 13.38
N ALA A 181 -10.34 14.20 12.74
CA ALA A 181 -10.12 14.10 11.29
C ALA A 181 -11.22 14.80 10.50
N ARG A 182 -10.83 15.64 9.53
CA ARG A 182 -11.71 16.12 8.46
C ARG A 182 -11.89 15.02 7.42
N VAL A 183 -12.66 14.01 7.78
CA VAL A 183 -12.93 12.82 6.95
C VAL A 183 -13.42 13.22 5.55
N ASN A 184 -14.21 14.29 5.43
CA ASN A 184 -14.74 14.78 4.17
C ASN A 184 -13.66 15.27 3.20
N LEU A 185 -12.57 15.91 3.69
CA LEU A 185 -11.47 16.38 2.82
C LEU A 185 -10.74 15.20 2.20
N ALA A 186 -10.38 14.21 3.02
CA ALA A 186 -9.74 13.01 2.51
C ALA A 186 -10.69 12.30 1.53
N GLN A 187 -11.94 12.06 1.92
CA GLN A 187 -12.91 11.39 1.05
C GLN A 187 -13.12 12.12 -0.29
N SER A 188 -13.21 13.45 -0.31
CA SER A 188 -13.37 14.21 -1.56
C SER A 188 -12.12 14.13 -2.43
N TRP A 189 -10.93 14.26 -1.84
CA TRP A 189 -9.67 14.13 -2.58
C TRP A 189 -9.50 12.74 -3.19
N TYR A 190 -9.71 11.69 -2.40
CA TYR A 190 -9.63 10.31 -2.88
C TYR A 190 -10.70 10.04 -3.96
N ALA A 191 -11.93 10.55 -3.78
CA ALA A 191 -12.99 10.45 -4.78
C ALA A 191 -12.63 11.14 -6.11
N GLN A 192 -12.02 12.32 -6.04
CA GLN A 192 -11.57 13.05 -7.22
C GLN A 192 -10.41 12.33 -7.92
N ARG A 193 -9.43 11.85 -7.14
CA ARG A 193 -8.23 11.18 -7.64
C ARG A 193 -8.56 9.83 -8.29
N LEU A 194 -9.41 9.03 -7.66
CA LEU A 194 -9.71 7.66 -8.04
C LEU A 194 -10.99 7.52 -8.89
N LYS A 195 -11.83 8.55 -8.94
CA LYS A 195 -13.14 8.51 -9.62
C LYS A 195 -13.95 7.28 -9.14
N CYS A 196 -14.31 6.39 -10.06
CA CYS A 196 -15.08 5.18 -9.76
C CYS A 196 -14.30 4.15 -8.91
N ALA A 197 -12.96 4.21 -8.88
CA ALA A 197 -12.13 3.22 -8.18
C ALA A 197 -12.01 3.43 -6.66
N THR A 198 -12.62 4.50 -6.12
CA THR A 198 -12.50 4.89 -4.70
C THR A 198 -12.91 3.78 -3.73
N ASN A 199 -13.87 2.94 -4.12
CA ASN A 199 -14.35 1.83 -3.30
C ASN A 199 -13.37 0.64 -3.24
N HIS A 200 -12.37 0.60 -4.13
CA HIS A 200 -11.42 -0.50 -4.29
C HIS A 200 -10.01 -0.16 -3.80
N GLN A 201 -9.80 1.00 -3.18
CA GLN A 201 -8.49 1.40 -2.66
C GLN A 201 -8.50 1.60 -1.16
N LEU A 202 -7.35 1.31 -0.53
CA LEU A 202 -7.16 1.56 0.90
C LEU A 202 -6.89 3.04 1.16
N MET A 203 -7.68 3.65 2.04
CA MET A 203 -7.41 4.98 2.59
C MET A 203 -6.58 4.86 3.87
N LEU A 204 -5.26 4.85 3.75
CA LEU A 204 -4.33 4.62 4.88
C LEU A 204 -4.09 5.83 5.79
N GLY A 205 -4.50 7.03 5.39
CA GLY A 205 -4.36 8.23 6.20
C GLY A 205 -5.48 9.23 5.96
N LEU A 206 -5.81 9.98 7.00
CA LEU A 206 -6.78 11.09 6.96
C LEU A 206 -6.14 12.42 7.39
N TYR A 207 -4.85 12.38 7.73
CA TYR A 207 -4.09 13.48 8.33
C TYR A 207 -2.86 13.81 7.49
N VAL A 208 -2.48 15.08 7.47
CA VAL A 208 -1.33 15.57 6.69
C VAL A 208 0.01 15.05 7.23
N ASP A 209 0.13 14.91 8.55
CA ASP A 209 1.34 14.61 9.29
C ASP A 209 1.32 13.21 9.93
N CYS A 210 0.45 12.32 9.44
CA CYS A 210 0.48 10.95 9.93
C CYS A 210 1.85 10.31 9.63
N PRO A 211 2.51 9.62 10.57
CA PRO A 211 3.88 9.14 10.38
C PRO A 211 3.97 7.89 9.50
N TRP A 212 2.84 7.38 9.00
CA TRP A 212 2.78 6.15 8.21
C TRP A 212 3.48 6.33 6.85
N HIS A 213 4.45 5.45 6.57
CA HIS A 213 5.11 5.31 5.27
C HIS A 213 5.70 3.90 5.17
N LEU A 214 5.88 3.40 3.94
CA LEU A 214 6.67 2.18 3.71
C LEU A 214 8.14 2.56 3.64
N LYS A 215 8.96 1.97 4.50
CA LYS A 215 10.42 2.12 4.42
C LYS A 215 10.94 1.05 3.48
N LEU A 216 11.27 1.44 2.26
CA LEU A 216 11.71 0.52 1.21
C LEU A 216 13.18 0.80 0.83
N PRO A 217 14.15 0.16 1.50
CA PRO A 217 15.55 0.26 1.11
C PRO A 217 15.74 -0.16 -0.34
N ARG A 218 16.68 0.46 -1.06
CA ARG A 218 17.03 0.07 -2.44
C ARG A 218 17.28 -1.43 -2.58
N ALA A 219 17.98 -2.03 -1.61
CA ALA A 219 18.27 -3.47 -1.62
C ALA A 219 16.99 -4.32 -1.60
N TYR A 220 15.98 -3.91 -0.83
CA TYR A 220 14.68 -4.57 -0.77
C TYR A 220 13.98 -4.50 -2.13
N VAL A 221 13.86 -3.30 -2.72
CA VAL A 221 13.19 -3.12 -4.01
C VAL A 221 13.90 -3.89 -5.14
N MET A 222 15.24 -3.89 -5.15
CA MET A 222 16.02 -4.65 -6.14
C MET A 222 15.83 -6.16 -5.99
N ALA A 223 15.79 -6.69 -4.76
CA ALA A 223 15.50 -8.10 -4.53
C ALA A 223 14.12 -8.48 -5.09
N ARG A 224 13.09 -7.64 -4.90
CA ARG A 224 11.74 -7.88 -5.45
C ARG A 224 11.67 -7.74 -6.97
N LEU A 225 12.46 -6.84 -7.56
CA LEU A 225 12.59 -6.73 -9.01
C LEU A 225 13.18 -8.01 -9.63
N MET A 226 14.17 -8.62 -8.95
CA MET A 226 14.79 -9.88 -9.39
C MET A 226 13.91 -11.12 -9.14
N ALA A 227 13.10 -11.10 -8.09
CA ALA A 227 12.21 -12.19 -7.70
C ALA A 227 10.77 -12.03 -8.25
N MET A 228 10.56 -11.11 -9.19
CA MET A 228 9.23 -10.77 -9.70
C MET A 228 8.56 -11.96 -10.39
N ASN A 229 7.30 -12.19 -10.06
CA ASN A 229 6.48 -13.30 -10.55
C ASN A 229 5.06 -12.84 -10.89
N GLU A 230 4.18 -13.77 -11.27
CA GLU A 230 2.80 -13.45 -11.66
C GLU A 230 1.98 -12.72 -10.57
N TYR A 231 2.31 -12.92 -9.29
CA TYR A 231 1.63 -12.35 -8.12
C TYR A 231 2.21 -11.01 -7.67
N THR A 232 3.44 -10.68 -8.09
CA THR A 232 4.17 -9.47 -7.65
C THR A 232 4.38 -8.46 -8.77
N LYS A 233 4.13 -8.83 -10.04
CA LYS A 233 4.30 -7.98 -11.22
C LYS A 233 3.57 -6.63 -11.14
N ASP A 234 2.41 -6.58 -10.48
CA ASP A 234 1.61 -5.35 -10.34
C ASP A 234 1.96 -4.56 -9.07
N ILE A 235 2.77 -5.14 -8.18
CA ILE A 235 3.19 -4.54 -6.91
C ILE A 235 4.55 -3.85 -7.08
N VAL A 236 5.51 -4.53 -7.70
CA VAL A 236 6.90 -4.05 -7.86
C VAL A 236 6.97 -2.66 -8.50
N PRO A 237 6.21 -2.34 -9.58
CA PRO A 237 6.20 -0.99 -10.15
C PRO A 237 5.76 0.09 -9.17
N ILE A 238 4.82 -0.22 -8.27
CA ILE A 238 4.36 0.71 -7.23
C ILE A 238 5.49 0.94 -6.21
N LEU A 239 6.21 -0.11 -5.81
CA LEU A 239 7.32 -0.02 -4.86
C LEU A 239 8.44 0.90 -5.34
N LEU A 240 8.72 0.93 -6.65
CA LEU A 240 9.70 1.86 -7.23
C LEU A 240 9.31 3.34 -7.00
N THR A 241 8.02 3.66 -7.08
CA THR A 241 7.51 5.03 -6.83
C THR A 241 7.56 5.41 -5.33
N LEU A 242 7.63 4.41 -4.47
CA LEU A 242 7.70 4.52 -3.02
C LEU A 242 9.13 4.41 -2.47
N GLN A 243 10.12 4.10 -3.31
CA GLN A 243 11.51 3.98 -2.91
C GLN A 243 12.07 5.33 -2.44
N GLU A 244 12.92 5.27 -1.40
CA GLU A 244 13.66 6.42 -0.87
C GLU A 244 15.18 6.19 -0.94
N PRO A 245 15.97 7.11 -1.50
CA PRO A 245 15.56 8.29 -2.27
C PRO A 245 14.82 7.89 -3.58
N PRO A 246 13.94 8.77 -4.11
CA PRO A 246 13.21 8.47 -5.34
C PRO A 246 14.18 8.28 -6.51
N LEU A 247 13.88 7.32 -7.37
CA LEU A 247 14.54 7.20 -8.67
C LEU A 247 14.19 8.40 -9.55
N SER A 248 15.10 8.77 -10.45
CA SER A 248 14.79 9.76 -11.48
C SER A 248 13.59 9.31 -12.33
N ASP A 249 12.82 10.25 -12.87
CA ASP A 249 11.64 9.91 -13.69
C ASP A 249 12.03 9.07 -14.91
N GLU A 250 13.21 9.32 -15.50
CA GLU A 250 13.78 8.51 -16.58
C GLU A 250 14.04 7.06 -16.15
N ASP A 251 14.62 6.84 -14.97
CA ASP A 251 14.90 5.50 -14.45
C ASP A 251 13.61 4.76 -14.11
N GLN A 252 12.61 5.46 -13.56
CA GLN A 252 11.29 4.88 -13.31
C GLN A 252 10.59 4.45 -14.60
N GLN A 253 10.65 5.28 -15.65
CA GLN A 253 10.09 4.94 -16.96
C GLN A 253 10.81 3.75 -17.60
N LYS A 254 12.15 3.71 -17.56
CA LYS A 254 12.93 2.57 -18.07
C LYS A 254 12.55 1.26 -17.38
N VAL A 255 12.44 1.25 -16.05
CA VAL A 255 12.06 0.03 -15.32
C VAL A 255 10.62 -0.38 -15.61
N LYS A 256 9.68 0.58 -15.74
CA LYS A 256 8.30 0.29 -16.15
C LYS A 256 8.24 -0.33 -17.55
N GLN A 257 8.96 0.23 -18.52
CA GLN A 257 9.04 -0.31 -19.88
C GLN A 257 9.64 -1.71 -19.90
N LEU A 258 10.76 -1.94 -19.18
CA LEU A 258 11.38 -3.26 -19.07
C LEU A 258 10.44 -4.30 -18.44
N THR A 259 9.68 -3.91 -17.42
CA THR A 259 8.67 -4.76 -16.79
C THR A 259 7.57 -5.13 -17.79
N GLN A 260 7.10 -4.16 -18.59
CA GLN A 260 6.10 -4.40 -19.64
C GLN A 260 6.63 -5.33 -20.74
N THR A 261 7.87 -5.11 -21.21
CA THR A 261 8.50 -5.94 -22.26
C THR A 261 8.71 -7.38 -21.79
N TYR A 262 9.17 -7.59 -20.55
CA TYR A 262 9.44 -8.93 -20.02
C TYR A 262 8.18 -9.81 -19.89
N TYR A 263 7.02 -9.20 -19.62
CA TYR A 263 5.75 -9.92 -19.50
C TYR A 263 4.83 -9.81 -20.72
N ALA A 264 5.18 -9.03 -21.75
CA ALA A 264 4.46 -9.01 -23.02
C ALA A 264 4.56 -10.35 -23.79
N GLY A 265 5.54 -11.20 -23.47
CA GLY A 265 5.65 -12.58 -23.99
C GLY A 265 4.78 -13.61 -23.26
N SER A 266 4.12 -13.21 -22.17
CA SER A 266 3.08 -14.00 -21.49
C SER A 266 1.73 -13.50 -22.01
N ASN A 267 0.96 -14.36 -22.69
CA ASN A 267 -0.39 -14.07 -23.18
C ASN A 267 -1.41 -13.87 -22.04
N VAL A 268 -1.16 -12.89 -21.15
CA VAL A 268 -2.06 -12.44 -20.07
C VAL A 268 -2.05 -10.90 -19.99
N ILE A 269 -1.65 -10.22 -21.08
CA ILE A 269 -1.98 -8.80 -21.36
C ILE A 269 -2.95 -8.73 -22.55
N SER A 270 -3.85 -9.70 -22.62
CA SER A 270 -5.06 -9.68 -23.46
C SER A 270 -6.23 -10.08 -22.58
N GLY A 271 -6.45 -9.30 -21.52
CA GLY A 271 -7.56 -9.43 -20.58
C GLY A 271 -8.15 -8.05 -20.32
N ASP A 272 -9.10 -7.68 -21.17
CA ASP A 272 -10.12 -6.64 -21.00
C ASP A 272 -9.64 -5.17 -20.75
N PRO A 273 -9.91 -4.22 -21.67
CA PRO A 273 -9.51 -2.81 -21.57
C PRO A 273 -10.27 -2.00 -20.49
N SER A 274 -10.97 -2.66 -19.57
CA SER A 274 -11.67 -2.05 -18.45
C SER A 274 -10.74 -1.76 -17.25
N SER A 275 -9.64 -2.49 -17.11
CA SER A 275 -8.74 -2.42 -15.93
C SER A 275 -7.59 -1.40 -16.05
N MET A 276 -7.32 -0.87 -17.25
CA MET A 276 -6.20 0.07 -17.50
C MET A 276 -6.60 1.56 -17.49
N LYS A 277 -7.86 1.93 -17.26
CA LYS A 277 -8.31 3.34 -17.35
C LYS A 277 -8.03 4.24 -16.14
N HIS A 278 -7.29 3.78 -15.13
CA HIS A 278 -7.11 4.56 -13.89
C HIS A 278 -5.66 4.81 -13.47
N ILE A 279 -4.72 4.85 -14.42
CA ILE A 279 -3.43 5.53 -14.23
C ILE A 279 -3.50 6.86 -15.01
N PRO A 280 -3.62 8.02 -14.35
CA PRO A 280 -3.58 9.29 -15.06
C PRO A 280 -2.14 9.59 -15.47
N THR A 281 -1.85 9.41 -16.77
CA THR A 281 -0.73 10.07 -17.43
C THR A 281 -1.08 11.54 -17.58
N GLU A 282 -0.21 12.43 -17.12
CA GLU A 282 -0.34 13.87 -17.37
C GLU A 282 -0.39 14.11 -18.89
N ALA A 283 -1.32 14.97 -19.30
CA ALA A 283 -1.58 15.25 -20.71
C ALA A 283 -0.39 15.99 -21.34
N GLU A 284 0.34 15.30 -22.21
CA GLU A 284 1.24 15.95 -23.17
C GLU A 284 0.42 16.68 -24.23
N LYS A 285 0.51 18.02 -24.22
CA LYS A 285 0.10 18.84 -25.35
C LYS A 285 1.07 18.55 -26.51
N ALA A 286 0.52 18.07 -27.61
CA ALA A 286 1.20 17.97 -28.88
C ALA A 286 1.72 19.34 -29.33
N THR A 287 3.03 19.47 -29.48
CA THR A 287 3.65 20.50 -30.31
C THR A 287 4.59 19.81 -31.29
N ASN A 288 4.19 19.86 -32.56
CA ASN A 288 5.03 19.52 -33.71
C ASN A 288 6.27 20.41 -33.75
N GLY A 289 7.44 19.81 -33.94
CA GLY A 289 8.70 20.51 -34.23
C GLY A 289 9.80 19.54 -34.62
N HIS A 290 10.39 19.75 -35.80
CA HIS A 290 11.41 18.94 -36.48
C HIS A 290 12.82 19.12 -35.90
N HIS A 291 13.72 18.17 -36.23
CA HIS A 291 15.19 18.09 -36.01
C HIS A 291 15.65 17.76 -34.57
N ASP A 292 16.62 16.89 -34.31
CA ASP A 292 17.81 16.52 -35.10
C ASP A 292 18.34 15.10 -34.78
N ASN A 293 18.93 14.47 -35.79
CA ASN A 293 19.63 13.18 -35.73
C ASN A 293 20.97 13.33 -35.00
N ASN A 294 21.11 12.77 -33.79
CA ASN A 294 22.35 12.12 -33.32
C ASN A 294 22.20 11.64 -31.87
N ARG A 295 21.84 10.38 -31.68
CA ARG A 295 22.23 9.60 -30.51
C ARG A 295 22.39 8.16 -30.97
N GLU A 296 23.62 7.67 -30.86
CA GLU A 296 23.97 6.27 -31.11
C GLU A 296 23.04 5.37 -30.31
N GLU A 297 22.05 4.79 -30.98
CA GLU A 297 21.24 3.70 -30.46
C GLU A 297 22.15 2.47 -30.35
N THR A 298 22.76 2.24 -29.18
CA THR A 298 23.15 0.87 -28.82
C THR A 298 21.86 0.08 -28.64
N LYS A 299 21.39 -0.51 -29.74
CA LYS A 299 20.27 -1.42 -29.75
C LYS A 299 20.66 -2.70 -28.99
N ILE A 300 20.02 -2.89 -27.85
CA ILE A 300 20.16 -4.07 -26.99
C ILE A 300 19.07 -5.05 -27.45
N TYR A 301 19.45 -6.20 -28.00
CA TYR A 301 18.51 -7.17 -28.54
C TYR A 301 18.43 -8.46 -27.70
N THR A 302 19.41 -8.73 -26.82
CA THR A 302 19.51 -9.99 -26.06
C THR A 302 20.03 -9.81 -24.62
N ALA A 303 19.93 -10.86 -23.78
CA ALA A 303 20.38 -10.85 -22.38
C ALA A 303 21.91 -10.70 -22.22
N GLU A 304 22.65 -11.14 -23.24
CA GLU A 304 24.09 -10.99 -23.36
C GLU A 304 24.48 -9.52 -23.62
N ASP A 305 23.73 -8.80 -24.46
CA ASP A 305 23.95 -7.37 -24.73
C ASP A 305 23.79 -6.50 -23.46
N LEU A 306 22.92 -6.92 -22.54
CA LEU A 306 22.73 -6.24 -21.25
C LEU A 306 23.93 -6.44 -20.30
N LYS A 307 24.54 -7.63 -20.30
CA LYS A 307 25.75 -7.90 -19.51
C LYS A 307 26.93 -7.08 -20.02
N ASP A 308 27.06 -6.94 -21.33
CA ASP A 308 28.12 -6.15 -21.96
C ASP A 308 27.90 -4.64 -21.78
N ALA A 309 26.66 -4.16 -21.85
CA ALA A 309 26.33 -2.77 -21.53
C ALA A 309 26.63 -2.41 -20.07
N ILE A 310 26.31 -3.30 -19.12
CA ILE A 310 26.60 -3.12 -17.69
C ILE A 310 28.11 -3.17 -17.41
N ALA A 311 28.84 -4.06 -18.08
CA ALA A 311 30.30 -4.14 -17.99
C ALA A 311 30.97 -2.86 -18.52
N ASN A 312 30.49 -2.31 -19.64
CA ASN A 312 31.00 -1.07 -20.21
C ASN A 312 30.74 0.16 -19.32
N ILE A 313 29.58 0.25 -18.66
CA ILE A 313 29.28 1.31 -17.69
C ILE A 313 30.19 1.23 -16.46
N ARG A 314 30.52 0.00 -16.01
CA ARG A 314 31.47 -0.24 -14.91
C ARG A 314 32.90 0.18 -15.26
N ASN A 315 33.34 -0.11 -16.48
CA ASN A 315 34.68 0.28 -16.93
C ASN A 315 34.80 1.80 -17.16
N LYS A 316 33.73 2.48 -17.61
CA LYS A 316 33.70 3.95 -17.75
C LYS A 316 33.73 4.71 -16.41
N ARG A 317 33.24 4.11 -15.32
CA ARG A 317 33.31 4.71 -13.97
C ARG A 317 34.67 4.53 -13.28
N LYS A 318 35.48 3.56 -13.72
CA LYS A 318 36.80 3.29 -13.14
C LYS A 318 37.89 4.27 -13.60
N SER A 319 37.61 5.10 -14.62
CA SER A 319 38.55 6.09 -15.16
C SER A 319 38.34 7.52 -14.64
N THR A 320 37.39 7.73 -13.71
CA THR A 320 37.04 9.07 -13.22
C THR A 320 36.81 9.06 -11.70
N GLU A 321 37.85 8.73 -10.94
CA GLU A 321 37.91 8.99 -9.49
C GLU A 321 38.85 10.17 -9.23
N GLU A 322 38.29 11.38 -9.15
CA GLU A 322 38.88 12.48 -8.40
C GLU A 322 38.12 12.65 -7.09
N ALA A 323 38.87 12.64 -5.99
CA ALA A 323 38.39 12.57 -4.63
C ALA A 323 37.61 13.83 -4.22
N THR A 324 36.35 13.66 -3.81
CA THR A 324 35.57 14.69 -3.09
C THR A 324 35.61 14.39 -1.58
N PRO A 325 35.81 15.42 -0.72
CA PRO A 325 35.94 15.24 0.72
C PRO A 325 34.61 14.81 1.38
N PRO A 326 34.65 14.15 2.56
CA PRO A 326 33.46 13.57 3.18
C PRO A 326 32.45 14.66 3.59
N PRO A 327 31.14 14.44 3.36
CA PRO A 327 30.11 15.40 3.76
C PRO A 327 30.06 15.51 5.29
N LYS A 328 30.07 16.75 5.79
CA LYS A 328 29.83 17.09 7.19
C LYS A 328 28.52 16.44 7.66
N ARG A 329 28.56 15.80 8.84
CA ARG A 329 27.38 15.17 9.47
C ARG A 329 26.19 16.13 9.43
N ALA A 330 25.13 15.73 8.72
CA ALA A 330 23.89 16.47 8.67
C ALA A 330 23.32 16.59 10.09
N LYS A 331 22.95 17.80 10.50
CA LYS A 331 22.18 18.01 11.73
C LYS A 331 20.84 17.30 11.57
N GLN A 332 20.48 16.44 12.53
CA GLN A 332 19.20 15.77 12.57
C GLN A 332 18.12 16.77 13.00
N TYR A 333 17.14 17.01 12.14
CA TYR A 333 15.94 17.79 12.46
C TYR A 333 14.78 16.82 12.70
N GLY A 334 14.13 16.94 13.85
CA GLY A 334 13.04 16.07 14.28
C GLY A 334 11.66 16.75 14.11
N PRO A 335 10.57 15.98 14.26
CA PRO A 335 9.18 16.47 14.11
C PRO A 335 8.74 17.45 15.21
N TRP A 336 9.61 17.79 16.16
CA TRP A 336 9.34 18.71 17.27
C TRP A 336 10.20 19.99 17.23
N THR A 337 10.97 20.20 16.15
CA THR A 337 11.71 21.45 15.94
C THR A 337 10.83 22.45 15.18
N GLU A 338 10.92 23.74 15.53
CA GLU A 338 10.19 24.82 14.84
C GLU A 338 10.38 24.73 13.32
N ALA A 339 9.30 24.98 12.58
CA ALA A 339 9.26 24.71 11.16
C ALA A 339 10.23 25.62 10.39
N ASP A 340 11.31 25.05 9.86
CA ASP A 340 12.14 25.70 8.87
C ASP A 340 11.39 25.73 7.53
N ILE A 341 11.02 26.93 7.11
CA ILE A 341 10.25 27.22 5.90
C ILE A 341 11.07 26.93 4.63
N THR A 342 12.38 26.75 4.75
CA THR A 342 13.30 26.42 3.65
C THR A 342 13.46 24.90 3.45
N LEU A 343 12.93 24.07 4.36
CA LEU A 343 13.01 22.62 4.30
C LEU A 343 11.82 21.99 3.53
N ASP A 344 12.13 21.26 2.46
CA ASP A 344 11.18 20.42 1.73
C ASP A 344 10.94 19.10 2.47
N TRP A 345 9.99 19.09 3.41
CA TRP A 345 9.61 17.92 4.20
C TRP A 345 9.16 16.70 3.36
N GLY A 346 8.85 16.88 2.07
CA GLY A 346 8.59 15.78 1.14
C GLY A 346 9.83 15.00 0.70
N LYS A 347 11.04 15.49 1.03
CA LYS A 347 12.34 14.90 0.68
C LYS A 347 13.15 14.39 1.87
N TYR A 348 12.70 14.61 3.10
CA TYR A 348 13.41 14.18 4.31
C TYR A 348 12.78 12.91 4.90
N PRO A 349 13.60 11.95 5.38
CA PRO A 349 13.09 10.81 6.12
C PRO A 349 12.41 11.34 7.39
N LEU A 350 11.09 11.13 7.50
CA LEU A 350 10.36 11.45 8.72
C LEU A 350 10.95 10.58 9.84
N GLY A 351 11.48 11.28 10.85
CA GLY A 351 12.43 10.75 11.83
C GLY A 351 12.04 9.43 12.49
N THR A 352 13.06 8.74 13.01
CA THR A 352 12.88 7.62 13.93
C THR A 352 12.40 8.12 15.28
N TYR A 353 11.33 7.51 15.78
CA TYR A 353 11.03 7.52 17.21
C TYR A 353 12.08 6.64 17.89
N HIS A 354 12.92 7.26 18.73
CA HIS A 354 13.72 6.54 19.72
C HIS A 354 13.01 6.70 21.07
N THR A 355 12.83 5.58 21.77
CA THR A 355 12.39 5.55 23.17
C THR A 355 13.55 5.87 24.08
#